data_AF-A0AAV5USD8-F1
#
_entry.id   AF-A0AAV5USD8-F1
#
_cell.length_a   1.000
_cell.length_b   1.000
_cell.length_c   1.000
_cell.angle_alpha   90.00
_cell.angle_beta   90.00
_cell.angle_gamma   90.00
#
_symmetry.space_group_name_H-M   'P 1'
#
loop_
_entity.id
_entity.type
_entity.pdbx_description
1 polymer ?
#
loop_
_entity_poly.entity_id
_entity_poly.type
_entity_poly.pdbx_seq_one_letter_code
_entity_poly.pdbx_strand_id
1 'polypeptide(L)'
;MWSLVYVMVELRGKLPWNNLTEKKELAEAKRLAEKRDLFGECSSQIRDLAIMLRKMDYWARPDYYEIYRMFLRAMNEGGYKFSDPWDWQMKEHKAKVAAAASGTPSKASKKSKTSTKCPESEKKVESEMELPPENPFTDDDFDKNPLGL
;
A
#
# COMPACT_ATOMS: atom_id res chain seq x y z
N MET A 1 -5.56 12.37 -10.42
CA MET A 1 -4.28 11.64 -10.30
C MET A 1 -3.24 12.33 -9.43
N TRP A 2 -3.01 13.65 -9.54
CA TRP A 2 -2.04 14.38 -8.70
C TRP A 2 -2.12 14.11 -7.18
N SER A 3 -3.32 13.88 -6.64
CA SER A 3 -3.50 13.52 -5.23
C SER A 3 -2.73 12.26 -4.82
N LEU A 4 -2.64 11.25 -5.70
CA LEU A 4 -1.90 10.01 -5.43
C LEU A 4 -0.41 10.29 -5.22
N VAL A 5 0.17 11.11 -6.09
CA VAL A 5 1.58 11.50 -5.99
C VAL A 5 1.85 12.23 -4.69
N TYR A 6 0.97 13.15 -4.27
CA TYR A 6 1.11 13.84 -2.99
C TYR A 6 1.02 12.90 -1.79
N VAL A 7 0.11 11.91 -1.82
CA VAL A 7 0.04 10.88 -0.77
C VAL A 7 1.34 10.07 -0.71
N MET A 8 1.89 9.66 -1.86
CA MET A 8 3.14 8.89 -1.89
C MET A 8 4.34 9.68 -1.36
N VAL A 9 4.39 10.98 -1.61
CA VAL A 9 5.39 11.88 -1.02
C VAL A 9 5.15 11.99 0.49
N GLU A 10 3.90 12.19 0.92
CA GLU A 10 3.52 12.34 2.34
C GLU A 10 3.90 11.10 3.17
N LEU A 11 3.79 9.90 2.57
CA LEU A 11 4.17 8.64 3.22
C LEU A 11 5.66 8.56 3.57
N ARG A 12 6.53 9.29 2.85
CA ARG A 12 7.97 9.36 3.15
C ARG A 12 8.32 10.51 4.09
N GLY A 13 7.56 11.61 4.06
CA GLY A 13 7.78 12.77 4.91
C GLY A 13 6.69 13.82 4.72
N LYS A 14 6.66 14.85 5.58
CA LYS A 14 5.58 15.84 5.54
C LYS A 14 5.69 16.76 4.34
N LEU A 15 4.57 17.03 3.67
CA LEU A 15 4.50 18.03 2.62
C LEU A 15 4.80 19.44 3.19
N PRO A 16 5.46 20.31 2.40
CA PRO A 16 5.85 21.64 2.87
C PRO A 16 4.66 22.53 3.21
N TRP A 17 3.47 22.22 2.70
CA TRP A 17 2.23 22.92 3.01
C TRP A 17 1.33 22.23 4.05
N ASN A 18 1.83 21.21 4.76
CA ASN A 18 1.04 20.50 5.76
C ASN A 18 0.48 21.40 6.87
N ASN A 19 1.16 22.51 7.18
CA ASN A 19 0.77 23.42 8.26
C ASN A 19 0.12 24.72 7.75
N LEU A 20 -0.20 24.81 6.45
CA LEU A 20 -0.77 26.01 5.85
C LEU A 20 -2.30 25.93 5.84
N THR A 21 -2.95 26.83 6.59
CA THR A 21 -4.43 26.92 6.68
C THR A 21 -5.00 27.84 5.60
N GLU A 22 -4.25 28.87 5.19
CA GLU A 22 -4.71 29.86 4.22
C GLU A 22 -4.66 29.33 2.79
N LYS A 23 -5.80 29.39 2.08
CA LYS A 23 -5.93 28.84 0.71
C LYS A 23 -4.99 29.50 -0.29
N LYS A 24 -4.72 30.80 -0.14
CA LYS A 24 -3.84 31.54 -1.06
C LYS A 24 -2.39 31.10 -0.90
N GLU A 25 -1.92 31.01 0.34
CA GLU A 25 -0.56 30.54 0.65
C GLU A 25 -0.38 29.08 0.26
N LEU A 26 -1.40 28.24 0.47
CA LEU A 26 -1.40 26.84 0.02
C LEU A 26 -1.25 26.73 -1.51
N ALA A 27 -1.94 27.57 -2.26
CA ALA A 27 -1.84 27.59 -3.72
C ALA A 27 -0.45 28.06 -4.20
N GLU A 28 0.14 29.06 -3.54
CA GLU A 28 1.50 29.50 -3.84
C GLU A 28 2.55 28.46 -3.47
N ALA A 29 2.40 27.80 -2.31
CA ALA A 29 3.28 26.72 -1.88
C ALA A 29 3.24 25.54 -2.86
N LYS A 30 2.05 25.15 -3.34
CA LYS A 30 1.88 24.11 -4.38
C LYS A 30 2.56 24.50 -5.69
N ARG A 31 2.39 25.75 -6.15
CA ARG A 31 3.07 26.27 -7.35
C ARG A 31 4.59 26.35 -7.20
N LEU A 32 5.08 26.67 -6.02
CA LEU A 32 6.52 26.76 -5.75
C LEU A 32 7.15 25.37 -5.65
N ALA A 33 6.47 24.43 -5.01
CA ALA A 33 6.90 23.05 -4.94
C ALA A 33 6.82 22.32 -6.28
N GLU A 34 6.04 22.83 -7.23
CA GLU A 34 6.13 22.38 -8.61
C GLU A 34 7.51 22.70 -9.24
N LYS A 35 8.12 23.82 -8.84
CA LYS A 35 9.43 24.29 -9.31
C LYS A 35 10.61 23.74 -8.50
N ARG A 36 10.37 23.34 -7.25
CA ARG A 36 11.35 22.68 -6.39
C ARG A 36 11.23 21.17 -6.51
N ASP A 37 12.32 20.45 -6.24
CA ASP A 37 12.31 19.01 -6.30
C ASP A 37 11.60 18.39 -5.09
N LEU A 38 10.27 18.41 -5.09
CA LEU A 38 9.42 17.77 -4.06
C LEU A 38 9.71 16.26 -3.93
N PHE A 39 10.33 15.67 -4.95
CA PHE A 39 10.62 14.24 -5.06
C PHE A 39 12.05 13.87 -4.66
N GLY A 40 12.81 14.78 -4.02
CA GLY A 40 14.22 14.58 -3.69
C GLY A 40 14.54 13.26 -2.96
N GLU A 41 13.66 12.84 -2.03
CA GLU A 41 13.82 11.60 -1.24
C GLU A 41 12.93 10.43 -1.75
N CYS A 42 12.18 10.66 -2.83
CA CYS A 42 11.33 9.64 -3.43
C CYS A 42 12.12 8.77 -4.41
N SER A 43 11.66 7.53 -4.59
CA SER A 43 12.25 6.64 -5.61
C SER A 43 12.08 7.24 -7.01
N SER A 44 12.97 6.86 -7.94
CA SER A 44 12.95 7.34 -9.32
C SER A 44 11.59 7.13 -9.99
N GLN A 45 10.89 6.03 -9.68
CA GLN A 45 9.59 5.70 -10.25
C GLN A 45 8.50 6.71 -9.89
N ILE A 46 8.50 7.23 -8.66
CA ILE A 46 7.52 8.27 -8.25
C ILE A 46 7.78 9.57 -8.99
N ARG A 47 9.06 9.91 -9.22
CA ARG A 47 9.45 11.08 -10.00
C ARG A 47 9.02 10.94 -11.46
N ASP A 48 9.26 9.78 -12.06
CA ASP A 48 8.85 9.48 -13.44
C ASP A 48 7.31 9.54 -13.58
N LEU A 49 6.57 9.06 -12.58
CA LEU A 49 5.11 9.19 -12.53
C LEU A 49 4.67 10.65 -12.51
N ALA A 50 5.33 11.50 -11.72
CA ALA A 50 5.04 12.93 -11.69
C ALA A 50 5.34 13.61 -13.04
N ILE A 51 6.38 13.18 -13.75
CA ILE A 51 6.71 13.67 -15.10
C ILE A 51 5.62 13.25 -16.09
N MET A 52 5.16 12.00 -16.05
CA MET A 52 4.06 11.51 -16.89
C MET A 52 2.79 12.35 -16.66
N LEU A 53 2.37 12.53 -15.41
CA LEU A 53 1.16 13.28 -15.07
C LEU A 53 1.25 14.77 -15.44
N ARG A 54 2.46 15.35 -15.50
CA ARG A 54 2.65 16.74 -15.94
C ARG A 54 2.55 16.90 -17.46
N LYS A 55 2.92 15.87 -18.22
CA LYS A 55 2.79 15.87 -19.69
C LYS A 55 1.36 15.61 -20.16
N MET A 56 0.49 15.17 -19.26
CA MET A 56 -0.89 14.88 -19.60
C MET A 56 -1.76 16.12 -19.63
N ASP A 57 -2.58 16.20 -20.67
CA ASP A 57 -3.66 17.17 -20.76
C ASP A 57 -4.92 16.70 -20.04
N TYR A 58 -5.81 17.64 -19.73
CA TYR A 58 -7.12 17.35 -19.11
C TYR A 58 -7.96 16.34 -19.92
N TRP A 59 -7.83 16.38 -21.24
CA TRP A 59 -8.57 15.53 -22.17
C TRP A 59 -7.91 14.16 -22.39
N ALA A 60 -6.65 14.01 -21.98
CA ALA A 60 -5.90 12.78 -22.16
C ALA A 60 -6.16 11.82 -20.99
N ARG A 61 -6.57 10.59 -21.30
CA ARG A 61 -6.69 9.53 -20.29
C ARG A 61 -5.28 9.12 -19.83
N PRO A 62 -5.02 9.03 -18.51
CA PRO A 62 -3.76 8.45 -18.04
C PRO A 62 -3.67 7.00 -18.46
N ASP A 63 -2.48 6.58 -18.90
CA ASP A 63 -2.18 5.17 -19.07
C ASP A 63 -1.99 4.54 -17.69
N TYR A 64 -3.08 4.04 -17.12
CA TYR A 64 -3.07 3.37 -15.81
C TYR A 64 -2.23 2.09 -15.80
N TYR A 65 -2.06 1.44 -16.95
CA TYR A 65 -1.24 0.25 -17.09
C TYR A 65 0.24 0.60 -16.96
N GLU A 66 0.69 1.70 -17.58
CA GLU A 66 2.04 2.22 -17.38
C GLU A 66 2.28 2.58 -15.91
N ILE A 67 1.35 3.30 -15.27
CA ILE A 67 1.44 3.66 -13.84
C ILE A 67 1.59 2.39 -12.98
N TYR A 68 0.80 1.36 -13.28
CA TYR A 68 0.86 0.07 -12.59
C TYR A 68 2.23 -0.61 -12.75
N ARG A 69 2.74 -0.69 -13.99
CA ARG A 69 4.06 -1.28 -14.28
C ARG A 69 5.19 -0.53 -13.58
N MET A 70 5.10 0.79 -13.44
CA MET A 70 6.09 1.57 -12.69
C MET A 70 6.13 1.18 -11.20
N PHE A 71 4.97 0.96 -10.58
CA PHE A 71 4.91 0.48 -9.20
C PHE A 71 5.39 -0.96 -9.06
N LEU A 72 5.05 -1.83 -10.01
CA LEU A 72 5.54 -3.21 -10.01
C LEU A 72 7.07 -3.26 -10.13
N ARG A 73 7.65 -2.41 -10.99
CA ARG A 73 9.09 -2.25 -11.10
C ARG A 73 9.71 -1.75 -9.79
N ALA A 74 9.09 -0.76 -9.14
CA ALA A 74 9.54 -0.26 -7.84
C ALA A 74 9.51 -1.37 -6.76
N MET A 75 8.47 -2.20 -6.75
CA MET A 75 8.38 -3.36 -5.85
C MET A 75 9.49 -4.37 -6.10
N ASN A 76 9.74 -4.71 -7.37
CA ASN A 76 10.76 -5.67 -7.75
C ASN A 76 12.18 -5.17 -7.44
N GLU A 77 12.48 -3.89 -7.72
CA GLU A 77 13.77 -3.27 -7.38
C GLU A 77 13.98 -3.16 -5.86
N GLY A 78 12.89 -2.96 -5.09
CA GLY A 78 12.92 -2.95 -3.63
C GLY A 78 12.88 -4.33 -2.98
N GLY A 79 12.66 -5.41 -3.75
CA GLY A 79 12.53 -6.77 -3.24
C GLY A 79 11.25 -7.02 -2.43
N TYR A 80 10.21 -6.21 -2.63
CA TYR A 80 8.93 -6.29 -1.92
C TYR A 80 7.98 -7.29 -2.61
N LYS A 81 7.18 -7.99 -1.82
CA LYS A 81 6.17 -8.95 -2.28
C LYS A 81 4.77 -8.51 -1.87
N PHE A 82 3.78 -8.92 -2.66
CA PHE A 82 2.37 -8.70 -2.32
C PHE A 82 1.93 -9.42 -1.03
N SER A 83 2.64 -10.48 -0.66
CA SER A 83 2.42 -11.23 0.58
C SER A 83 3.07 -10.59 1.81
N ASP A 84 3.83 -9.50 1.65
CA ASP A 84 4.53 -8.89 2.78
C ASP A 84 3.54 -8.29 3.79
N PRO A 85 3.77 -8.47 5.10
CA PRO A 85 2.88 -7.93 6.11
C PRO A 85 2.91 -6.40 6.07
N TRP A 86 1.75 -5.78 6.22
CA TRP A 86 1.65 -4.32 6.30
C TRP A 86 2.23 -3.79 7.61
N ASP A 87 2.61 -2.52 7.66
CA ASP A 87 3.21 -1.90 8.85
C ASP A 87 2.34 -2.04 10.12
N TRP A 88 1.01 -2.03 9.97
CA TRP A 88 0.10 -2.25 11.09
C TRP A 88 0.06 -3.71 11.56
N GLN A 89 0.35 -4.68 10.69
CA GLN A 89 0.40 -6.11 11.00
C GLN A 89 1.75 -6.55 11.56
N MET A 90 2.80 -5.73 11.42
CA MET A 90 4.15 -6.05 11.88
C MET A 90 4.23 -6.41 13.36
N LYS A 91 3.36 -5.86 14.23
CA LYS A 91 3.36 -6.19 15.66
C LYS A 91 2.94 -7.63 15.92
N GLU A 92 1.90 -8.08 15.24
CA GLU A 92 1.39 -9.45 15.35
C GLU A 92 2.31 -10.44 14.63
N HIS A 93 2.83 -10.05 13.46
CA HIS A 93 3.74 -10.87 12.68
C HIS A 93 5.07 -11.09 13.42
N LYS A 94 5.66 -10.04 14.02
CA LYS A 94 6.88 -10.17 14.84
C LYS A 94 6.66 -11.08 16.06
N ALA A 95 5.50 -10.99 16.71
CA ALA A 95 5.16 -11.87 17.84
C ALA A 95 5.00 -13.33 17.41
N LYS A 96 4.33 -13.60 16.27
CA LYS A 96 4.16 -14.94 15.70
C LYS A 96 5.49 -15.55 15.23
N VAL A 97 6.34 -14.77 14.55
CA VAL A 97 7.68 -15.22 14.09
C VAL A 97 8.60 -15.49 15.29
N ALA A 98 8.58 -14.66 16.33
CA ALA A 98 9.35 -14.90 17.55
C ALA A 98 8.87 -16.15 18.33
N ALA A 99 7.56 -16.41 18.36
CA ALA A 99 6.99 -17.62 18.97
C ALA A 99 7.33 -18.88 18.15
N ALA A 100 7.35 -18.79 16.82
CA ALA A 100 7.74 -19.90 15.94
C ALA A 100 9.25 -20.21 16.03
N ALA A 101 10.10 -19.20 16.18
CA ALA A 101 11.56 -19.37 16.32
C ALA A 101 11.99 -19.91 17.70
N SER A 102 11.12 -19.87 18.71
CA SER A 102 11.38 -20.39 20.06
C SER A 102 10.84 -21.81 20.31
N GLY A 103 10.39 -22.50 19.26
CA GLY A 103 9.90 -23.89 19.32
C GLY A 103 10.97 -24.91 19.71
N THR A 104 11.15 -25.13 21.01
CA THR A 104 11.78 -26.33 21.57
C THR A 104 10.74 -27.47 21.55
N PRO A 105 11.05 -28.70 21.12
CA PRO A 105 10.05 -29.75 21.03
C PRO A 105 9.80 -30.34 22.42
N SER A 106 8.66 -30.06 23.04
CA SER A 106 8.27 -30.68 24.30
C SER A 106 7.14 -31.69 24.10
N LYS A 107 7.44 -32.95 24.46
CA LYS A 107 6.53 -34.11 24.46
C LYS A 107 5.45 -33.98 25.55
N ALA A 108 4.20 -34.23 25.13
CA ALA A 108 3.13 -34.99 25.79
C ALA A 108 2.75 -34.74 27.29
N SER A 109 1.44 -34.45 27.54
CA SER A 109 0.44 -35.39 28.13
C SER A 109 -0.56 -34.78 29.14
N LYS A 110 -1.86 -34.87 28.78
CA LYS A 110 -3.09 -35.20 29.57
C LYS A 110 -3.73 -34.27 30.64
N LYS A 111 -4.99 -33.88 30.29
CA LYS A 111 -6.30 -33.94 31.01
C LYS A 111 -6.54 -33.20 32.34
N SER A 112 -7.57 -32.34 32.36
CA SER A 112 -8.75 -32.45 33.27
C SER A 112 -9.88 -31.48 32.89
N LYS A 113 -11.13 -31.89 33.17
CA LYS A 113 -12.43 -31.26 32.86
C LYS A 113 -12.82 -30.25 33.95
N THR A 114 -13.67 -29.24 33.66
CA THR A 114 -14.98 -28.98 34.32
C THR A 114 -15.77 -27.87 33.58
N SER A 115 -17.08 -28.14 33.45
CA SER A 115 -18.20 -27.45 32.80
C SER A 115 -18.45 -25.97 33.18
N THR A 116 -18.95 -25.14 32.24
CA THR A 116 -20.29 -24.48 32.32
C THR A 116 -20.64 -23.72 31.02
N LYS A 117 -21.61 -24.30 30.28
CA LYS A 117 -22.73 -23.71 29.50
C LYS A 117 -22.50 -22.66 28.38
N CYS A 118 -22.87 -23.05 27.14
CA CYS A 118 -23.11 -22.18 25.97
C CYS A 118 -24.56 -21.63 25.95
N PRO A 119 -24.86 -20.64 25.08
CA PRO A 119 -25.36 -21.04 23.76
C PRO A 119 -24.70 -20.32 22.57
N GLU A 120 -24.45 -21.10 21.51
CA GLU A 120 -24.73 -20.83 20.07
C GLU A 120 -25.48 -19.49 19.82
N SER A 121 -25.12 -18.59 18.91
CA SER A 121 -24.56 -18.72 17.56
C SER A 121 -23.97 -17.37 17.13
N GLU A 122 -22.85 -17.34 16.43
CA GLU A 122 -22.69 -16.48 15.24
C GLU A 122 -21.46 -16.90 14.44
N LYS A 123 -21.66 -16.92 13.12
CA LYS A 123 -20.85 -17.60 12.11
C LYS A 123 -19.37 -17.19 12.14
N LYS A 124 -18.54 -18.22 12.29
CA LYS A 124 -17.17 -18.28 11.80
C LYS A 124 -17.13 -17.95 10.30
N VAL A 125 -16.57 -16.79 9.96
CA VAL A 125 -15.84 -16.58 8.70
C VAL A 125 -14.57 -15.82 9.08
N GLU A 126 -13.62 -16.53 9.69
CA GLU A 126 -12.22 -16.17 9.57
C GLU A 126 -11.86 -16.34 8.09
N SER A 127 -12.03 -15.27 7.33
CA SER A 127 -11.35 -15.10 6.06
C SER A 127 -9.90 -14.83 6.41
N GLU A 128 -9.12 -15.90 6.62
CA GLU A 128 -7.70 -15.86 6.29
C GLU A 128 -7.62 -15.51 4.81
N MET A 129 -7.55 -14.21 4.53
CA MET A 129 -7.18 -13.71 3.23
C MET A 129 -5.67 -13.89 3.16
N GLU A 130 -5.24 -15.13 2.93
CA GLU A 130 -3.89 -15.37 2.44
C GLU A 130 -3.77 -14.56 1.16
N LEU A 131 -3.00 -13.48 1.25
CA LEU A 131 -2.69 -12.65 0.10
C LEU A 131 -2.01 -13.55 -0.93
N PRO A 132 -2.55 -13.66 -2.16
CA PRO A 132 -1.96 -14.54 -3.15
C PRO A 132 -0.47 -14.21 -3.31
N PRO A 133 0.40 -15.23 -3.46
CA PRO A 133 1.84 -15.03 -3.59
C PRO A 133 2.22 -14.27 -4.88
N GLU A 134 1.30 -14.18 -5.84
CA GLU A 134 1.46 -13.52 -7.12
C GLU A 134 0.59 -12.28 -7.25
N ASN A 135 1.05 -11.36 -8.09
CA ASN A 135 0.30 -10.19 -8.51
C ASN A 135 -1.14 -10.59 -8.92
N PRO A 136 -2.20 -10.13 -8.22
CA PRO A 136 -3.57 -10.51 -8.51
C PRO A 136 -4.15 -9.83 -9.76
N PHE A 137 -3.42 -8.88 -10.36
CA PHE A 137 -3.84 -8.14 -11.54
C PHE A 137 -3.19 -8.73 -12.80
N THR A 138 -4.01 -9.06 -13.79
CA THR A 138 -3.58 -9.48 -15.12
C THR A 138 -3.50 -8.27 -16.07
N ASP A 139 -2.72 -8.37 -17.15
CA ASP A 139 -2.66 -7.30 -18.16
C ASP A 139 -4.05 -7.04 -18.78
N ASP A 140 -4.85 -8.09 -18.97
CA ASP A 140 -6.23 -8.02 -19.49
C ASP A 140 -7.19 -7.20 -18.59
N ASP A 141 -6.88 -7.03 -17.31
CA ASP A 141 -7.69 -6.22 -16.39
C ASP A 141 -7.61 -4.72 -16.70
N PHE A 142 -6.56 -4.27 -17.41
CA PHE A 142 -6.37 -2.88 -17.80
C PHE A 142 -6.89 -2.57 -19.21
N ASP A 143 -7.08 -3.60 -20.04
CA ASP A 143 -7.61 -3.49 -21.40
C ASP A 143 -9.13 -3.32 -21.44
N LYS A 144 -9.83 -3.88 -20.45
CA LYS A 144 -11.28 -3.71 -20.33
C LYS A 144 -11.53 -2.31 -19.79
N ASN A 145 -12.20 -1.48 -20.60
CA ASN A 145 -12.74 -0.19 -20.18
C ASN A 145 -14.18 -0.39 -19.66
N PRO A 146 -14.42 -0.69 -18.37
CA PRO A 146 -15.77 -0.90 -17.85
C PRO A 146 -16.59 0.39 -17.77
N LEU A 147 -15.99 1.57 -17.97
CA LEU A 147 -16.66 2.85 -17.82
C LEU A 147 -17.02 3.54 -19.15
N GLY A 148 -16.49 3.07 -20.29
CA GLY A 148 -16.88 3.52 -21.63
C GLY A 148 -16.53 4.99 -21.94
N LEU A 149 -15.80 5.21 -23.03
CA LEU A 149 -15.23 6.51 -23.48
C LEU A 149 -14.22 7.15 -22.50
#